data_AF-A0A3B8WUS9-F1
#
_entry.id   AF-A0A3B8WUS9-F1
#
_cell.length_a   1.000
_cell.length_b   1.000
_cell.length_c   1.000
_cell.angle_alpha   90.00
_cell.angle_beta   90.00
_cell.angle_gamma   90.00
#
_symmetry.space_group_name_H-M   'P 1'
#
loop_
_entity.id
_entity.type
_entity.pdbx_description
1 polymer ?
#
loop_
_entity_poly.entity_id
_entity_poly.type
_entity_poly.pdbx_seq_one_letter_code
_entity_poly.pdbx_strand_id
1 'polypeptide(L)'
;MKTAELRQAFLEYFQQQGHAIVPSSSLVPHDDPTLLFTNAGMNQFKDLFLGREERDYTRATSSQKCVRAGGKHNDLENVGYTARHHTFFEMLGNFSFGDYFKREAINFAWTFLTGEQHLNLPQEKLWVTVYAEDDEAFDIWNQEIGVPAERIVRIGDNKGARYASDNFWQMGDTGPCGPCTEIFFDHGPDVAGGPPGSPEEDGDRYIEIWNVVFMQYNRTADGEMLNLPKPSVDTGMGLERIAAVLQGVHSNYEIDLFQDLLKAASDILGGAATTEASLRVVADHIRSCAFLIADGVMPSNEGRGFVLRRIIRRAARHGNKLGATQPFFYKLTGALVELMGEAYPQLVSSRKQIEKVLLQEEEQFAKTLDKGLRLLEQDIAELKGTEIPGETVFTLYDTYGFPVDLTNDIARERGLTLDYEGYEKAMEAQRDRARAASKFGIDYNAAGITIEGKTEFTGYDHVDGHERIRTVLVNGEERNAEAGDECVVVLERTPFYAESGGQVGDTGLLTWSGGRFQVTDTRKEGDNHLHVGTLIEGELFPGLEVDARIDHARRERTKRNHSATHLLHA
;
A
#
# COMPACT_ATOMS: atom_id res chain seq x y z
N MET A 1 26.75 -19.64 -3.63
CA MET A 1 26.77 -18.62 -2.56
C MET A 1 25.41 -18.62 -1.88
N LYS A 2 25.33 -18.64 -0.55
CA LYS A 2 24.04 -18.57 0.18
C LYS A 2 23.41 -17.19 0.05
N THR A 3 22.10 -17.09 0.19
CA THR A 3 21.38 -15.81 0.08
C THR A 3 21.89 -14.78 1.10
N ALA A 4 22.21 -15.21 2.33
CA ALA A 4 22.74 -14.31 3.36
C ALA A 4 24.15 -13.78 3.04
N GLU A 5 25.02 -14.63 2.48
CA GLU A 5 26.37 -14.26 2.06
C GLU A 5 26.31 -13.24 0.91
N LEU A 6 25.39 -13.43 -0.04
CA LEU A 6 25.18 -12.52 -1.16
C LEU A 6 24.76 -11.12 -0.71
N ARG A 7 23.82 -11.04 0.24
CA ARG A 7 23.41 -9.76 0.84
C ARG A 7 24.62 -9.02 1.42
N GLN A 8 25.43 -9.72 2.21
CA GLN A 8 26.60 -9.13 2.85
C GLN A 8 27.65 -8.71 1.82
N ALA A 9 27.93 -9.54 0.82
CA ALA A 9 28.87 -9.26 -0.25
C ALA A 9 28.49 -7.98 -1.03
N PHE A 10 27.20 -7.76 -1.30
CA PHE A 10 26.71 -6.53 -1.92
C PHE A 10 26.97 -5.29 -1.05
N LEU A 11 26.61 -5.35 0.23
CA LEU A 11 26.78 -4.23 1.15
C LEU A 11 28.26 -3.87 1.33
N GLU A 12 29.12 -4.88 1.49
CA GLU A 12 30.56 -4.70 1.62
C GLU A 12 31.21 -4.16 0.35
N TYR A 13 30.77 -4.62 -0.84
CA TYR A 13 31.25 -4.09 -2.11
C TYR A 13 31.00 -2.59 -2.22
N PHE A 14 29.76 -2.14 -1.95
CA PHE A 14 29.44 -0.72 -2.03
C PHE A 14 30.05 0.09 -0.88
N GLN A 15 30.25 -0.49 0.30
CA GLN A 15 31.02 0.14 1.35
C GLN A 15 32.47 0.43 0.90
N GLN A 16 33.10 -0.49 0.16
CA GLN A 16 34.43 -0.29 -0.42
C GLN A 16 34.44 0.80 -1.51
N GLN A 17 33.30 1.07 -2.16
CA GLN A 17 33.11 2.20 -3.08
C GLN A 17 32.74 3.51 -2.38
N GLY A 18 32.77 3.55 -1.05
CA GLY A 18 32.53 4.75 -0.24
C GLY A 18 31.05 5.00 0.08
N HIS A 19 30.16 4.02 -0.10
CA HIS A 19 28.76 4.14 0.31
C HIS A 19 28.60 3.86 1.81
N ALA A 20 27.78 4.66 2.49
CA ALA A 20 27.35 4.35 3.85
C ALA A 20 26.38 3.17 3.84
N ILE A 21 26.63 2.13 4.65
CA ILE A 21 25.65 1.05 4.85
C ILE A 21 24.52 1.58 5.73
N VAL A 22 23.31 1.62 5.19
CA VAL A 22 22.10 2.11 5.88
C VAL A 22 21.18 0.92 6.16
N PRO A 23 20.64 0.79 7.39
CA PRO A 23 19.66 -0.24 7.72
C PRO A 23 18.39 -0.13 6.86
N SER A 24 17.70 -1.25 6.68
CA SER A 24 16.38 -1.23 6.04
C SER A 24 15.37 -0.42 6.86
N SER A 25 14.62 0.45 6.20
CA SER A 25 13.49 1.17 6.78
C SER A 25 12.29 0.24 7.03
N SER A 26 11.31 0.75 7.79
CA SER A 26 10.02 0.10 8.00
C SER A 26 9.30 -0.18 6.67
N LEU A 27 8.51 -1.26 6.61
CA LEU A 27 7.55 -1.52 5.55
C LEU A 27 6.37 -0.55 5.57
N VAL A 28 6.18 0.18 6.67
CA VAL A 28 5.23 1.27 6.81
C VAL A 28 5.99 2.59 6.63
N PRO A 29 5.85 3.28 5.49
CA PRO A 29 6.51 4.56 5.27
C PRO A 29 6.09 5.58 6.33
N HIS A 30 7.09 6.29 6.89
CA HIS A 30 6.85 7.41 7.80
C HIS A 30 6.52 8.65 6.97
N ASP A 31 5.43 9.35 7.29
CA ASP A 31 5.02 10.61 6.65
C ASP A 31 4.87 10.60 5.11
N ASP A 32 4.67 9.43 4.48
CA ASP A 32 4.35 9.35 3.05
C ASP A 32 2.90 8.88 2.84
N PRO A 33 1.93 9.79 2.60
CA PRO A 33 0.54 9.42 2.36
C PRO A 33 0.34 8.78 0.97
N THR A 34 1.34 8.82 0.08
CA THR A 34 1.24 8.30 -1.29
C THR A 34 1.56 6.81 -1.39
N LEU A 35 2.12 6.21 -0.34
CA LEU A 35 2.55 4.80 -0.33
C LEU A 35 1.86 3.99 0.76
N LEU A 36 1.24 2.88 0.34
CA LEU A 36 0.66 1.92 1.27
C LEU A 36 1.75 1.14 2.01
N PHE A 37 2.75 0.63 1.29
CA PHE A 37 3.92 -0.05 1.84
C PHE A 37 5.18 0.41 1.12
N THR A 38 6.33 0.27 1.79
CA THR A 38 7.64 0.42 1.15
C THR A 38 7.79 -0.62 0.05
N ASN A 39 7.95 -0.16 -1.19
CA ASN A 39 7.97 -0.99 -2.40
C ASN A 39 9.32 -0.95 -3.13
N ALA A 40 10.22 -0.04 -2.71
CA ALA A 40 11.54 0.16 -3.28
C ALA A 40 12.55 0.65 -2.22
N GLY A 41 13.84 0.39 -2.49
CA GLY A 41 14.97 0.85 -1.67
C GLY A 41 14.99 2.37 -1.45
N MET A 42 14.65 3.12 -2.50
CA MET A 42 14.72 4.58 -2.52
C MET A 42 13.71 5.30 -1.64
N ASN A 43 12.63 4.63 -1.18
CA ASN A 43 11.53 5.30 -0.47
C ASN A 43 12.03 6.03 0.79
N GLN A 44 13.00 5.46 1.51
CA GLN A 44 13.60 6.05 2.73
C GLN A 44 14.52 7.26 2.47
N PHE A 45 14.81 7.55 1.20
CA PHE A 45 15.69 8.63 0.75
C PHE A 45 14.96 9.67 -0.11
N LYS A 46 13.62 9.61 -0.18
CA LYS A 46 12.80 10.51 -1.01
C LYS A 46 13.15 11.99 -0.81
N ASP A 47 13.25 12.43 0.44
CA ASP A 47 13.55 13.83 0.75
C ASP A 47 15.00 14.22 0.45
N LEU A 48 15.95 13.28 0.44
CA LEU A 48 17.32 13.53 -0.03
C LEU A 48 17.33 13.78 -1.54
N PHE A 49 16.63 12.95 -2.33
CA PHE A 49 16.54 13.14 -3.78
C PHE A 49 15.86 14.46 -4.14
N LEU A 50 14.87 14.88 -3.35
CA LEU A 50 14.16 16.15 -3.52
C LEU A 50 14.94 17.36 -2.98
N GLY A 51 16.08 17.16 -2.31
CA GLY A 51 16.87 18.22 -1.69
C GLY A 51 16.19 18.90 -0.50
N ARG A 52 15.26 18.19 0.16
CA ARG A 52 14.53 18.66 1.35
C ARG A 52 15.20 18.24 2.65
N GLU A 53 16.06 17.23 2.60
CA GLU A 53 16.85 16.71 3.70
C GLU A 53 18.33 16.64 3.28
N GLU A 54 19.24 16.88 4.23
CA GLU A 54 20.67 16.61 4.09
C GLU A 54 21.10 15.57 5.14
N ARG A 55 22.01 14.67 4.77
CA ARG A 55 22.63 13.69 5.67
C ARG A 55 24.14 13.80 5.65
N ASP A 56 24.82 13.11 6.55
CA ASP A 56 26.28 13.07 6.67
C ASP A 56 26.97 12.21 5.59
N TYR A 57 26.20 11.65 4.66
CA TYR A 57 26.68 10.91 3.49
C TYR A 57 26.02 11.38 2.19
N THR A 58 26.77 11.30 1.09
CA THR A 58 26.28 11.55 -0.28
C THR A 58 26.07 10.26 -1.09
N ARG A 59 26.46 9.12 -0.52
CA ARG A 59 26.35 7.77 -1.07
C ARG A 59 25.82 6.81 -0.02
N ALA A 60 24.86 5.96 -0.36
CA ALA A 60 24.31 4.97 0.57
C ALA A 60 24.11 3.60 -0.10
N THR A 61 24.13 2.53 0.68
CA THR A 61 23.77 1.18 0.24
C THR A 61 22.89 0.50 1.29
N SER A 62 21.90 -0.28 0.86
CA SER A 62 20.98 -0.97 1.76
C SER A 62 20.46 -2.27 1.15
N SER A 63 19.99 -3.17 2.02
CA SER A 63 19.13 -4.30 1.67
C SER A 63 17.73 -4.00 2.20
N GLN A 64 16.87 -3.40 1.38
CA GLN A 64 15.56 -2.90 1.80
C GLN A 64 14.49 -3.99 1.72
N LYS A 65 13.82 -4.25 2.84
CA LYS A 65 12.57 -5.01 2.88
C LYS A 65 11.49 -4.31 2.05
N CYS A 66 10.88 -5.02 1.10
CA CYS A 66 9.82 -4.48 0.25
C CYS A 66 8.57 -5.36 0.32
N VAL A 67 7.39 -4.74 0.24
CA VAL A 67 6.11 -5.45 0.08
C VAL A 67 5.38 -4.97 -1.16
N ARG A 68 4.96 -5.91 -2.02
CA ARG A 68 4.15 -5.69 -3.23
C ARG A 68 2.85 -6.46 -3.16
N ALA A 69 1.99 -6.05 -2.22
CA ALA A 69 0.69 -6.66 -1.97
C ALA A 69 -0.44 -5.62 -1.91
N GLY A 70 -0.43 -4.67 -2.85
CA GLY A 70 -1.43 -3.61 -2.96
C GLY A 70 -0.86 -2.30 -3.52
N GLY A 71 -1.73 -1.38 -3.94
CA GLY A 71 -1.32 -0.15 -4.62
C GLY A 71 -0.87 -0.39 -6.07
N LYS A 72 0.03 0.46 -6.58
CA LYS A 72 0.53 0.43 -7.97
C LYS A 72 1.26 -0.88 -8.32
N HIS A 73 2.02 -1.45 -7.38
CA HIS A 73 2.75 -2.69 -7.57
C HIS A 73 2.14 -3.80 -6.70
N ASN A 74 1.42 -4.73 -7.34
CA ASN A 74 0.71 -5.81 -6.65
C ASN A 74 1.00 -7.15 -7.33
N ASP A 75 1.77 -7.98 -6.64
CA ASP A 75 2.20 -9.30 -7.12
C ASP A 75 1.41 -10.44 -6.46
N LEU A 76 0.42 -10.13 -5.62
CA LEU A 76 -0.26 -11.12 -4.76
C LEU A 76 -0.77 -12.32 -5.55
N GLU A 77 -1.36 -12.10 -6.73
CA GLU A 77 -1.92 -13.14 -7.58
C GLU A 77 -0.87 -13.99 -8.34
N ASN A 78 0.37 -13.49 -8.47
CA ASN A 78 1.46 -14.17 -9.17
C ASN A 78 2.25 -15.11 -8.25
N VAL A 79 2.20 -14.86 -6.94
CA VAL A 79 2.91 -15.65 -5.91
C VAL A 79 2.48 -17.10 -5.94
N GLY A 80 3.46 -18.00 -5.95
CA GLY A 80 3.29 -19.46 -6.00
C GLY A 80 3.08 -20.05 -7.39
N TYR A 81 2.69 -19.23 -8.37
CA TYR A 81 2.38 -19.66 -9.74
C TYR A 81 3.47 -19.27 -10.75
N THR A 82 4.25 -18.23 -10.46
CA THR A 82 5.41 -17.81 -11.27
C THR A 82 6.72 -18.11 -10.55
N ALA A 83 7.83 -18.15 -11.29
CA ALA A 83 9.15 -18.47 -10.73
C ALA A 83 9.74 -17.34 -9.86
N ARG A 84 9.27 -16.10 -10.03
CA ARG A 84 10.01 -14.89 -9.62
C ARG A 84 9.27 -13.89 -8.72
N HIS A 85 7.94 -13.99 -8.60
CA HIS A 85 7.14 -12.98 -7.89
C HIS A 85 6.91 -13.36 -6.42
N HIS A 86 6.96 -12.35 -5.56
CA HIS A 86 6.83 -12.46 -4.11
C HIS A 86 5.95 -11.34 -3.57
N THR A 87 5.25 -11.58 -2.45
CA THR A 87 4.63 -10.46 -1.72
C THR A 87 5.67 -9.69 -0.94
N PHE A 88 6.71 -10.38 -0.45
CA PHE A 88 7.83 -9.81 0.28
C PHE A 88 9.15 -10.23 -0.37
N PHE A 89 10.03 -9.26 -0.58
CA PHE A 89 11.38 -9.52 -1.09
C PHE A 89 12.37 -8.48 -0.56
N GLU A 90 13.65 -8.75 -0.75
CA GLU A 90 14.71 -7.81 -0.40
C GLU A 90 15.26 -7.14 -1.65
N MET A 91 15.27 -5.81 -1.64
CA MET A 91 15.85 -5.00 -2.70
C MET A 91 17.22 -4.49 -2.27
N LEU A 92 18.26 -5.04 -2.86
CA LEU A 92 19.62 -4.53 -2.76
C LEU A 92 19.72 -3.26 -3.59
N GLY A 93 20.17 -2.16 -2.98
CA GLY A 93 20.25 -0.88 -3.68
C GLY A 93 21.45 -0.06 -3.25
N ASN A 94 22.04 0.63 -4.22
CA ASN A 94 23.06 1.66 -4.00
C ASN A 94 22.55 3.00 -4.55
N PHE A 95 22.79 4.05 -3.77
CA PHE A 95 22.18 5.36 -3.99
C PHE A 95 23.27 6.42 -4.07
N SER A 96 23.05 7.38 -4.97
CA SER A 96 23.90 8.57 -5.13
C SER A 96 23.05 9.82 -5.04
N PHE A 97 23.38 10.72 -4.13
CA PHE A 97 22.65 11.96 -3.89
C PHE A 97 23.40 13.14 -4.51
N GLY A 98 23.46 13.17 -5.84
CA GLY A 98 24.20 14.20 -6.59
C GLY A 98 25.72 14.07 -6.56
N ASP A 99 26.25 12.86 -6.32
CA ASP A 99 27.68 12.60 -6.19
C ASP A 99 28.30 11.94 -7.44
N TYR A 100 27.62 10.93 -7.99
CA TYR A 100 27.96 10.27 -9.25
C TYR A 100 26.68 9.94 -10.03
N PHE A 101 26.81 9.66 -11.33
CA PHE A 101 25.65 9.45 -12.20
C PHE A 101 25.83 8.21 -13.10
N LYS A 102 25.39 8.26 -14.37
CA LYS A 102 25.28 7.07 -15.25
C LYS A 102 26.56 6.27 -15.36
N ARG A 103 27.68 6.95 -15.65
CA ARG A 103 28.96 6.30 -15.94
C ARG A 103 29.44 5.44 -14.78
N GLU A 104 29.55 6.00 -13.58
CA GLU A 104 29.97 5.28 -12.39
C GLU A 104 28.94 4.25 -11.95
N ALA A 105 27.64 4.56 -12.03
CA ALA A 105 26.58 3.63 -11.67
C ALA A 105 26.63 2.34 -12.50
N ILE A 106 26.76 2.48 -13.82
CA ILE A 106 26.88 1.35 -14.76
C ILE A 106 28.17 0.56 -14.49
N ASN A 107 29.30 1.25 -14.30
CA ASN A 107 30.58 0.59 -13.99
C ASN A 107 30.53 -0.17 -12.67
N PHE A 108 29.94 0.40 -11.61
CA PHE A 108 29.76 -0.30 -10.33
C PHE A 108 28.87 -1.52 -10.48
N ALA A 109 27.76 -1.40 -11.22
CA ALA A 109 26.86 -2.51 -11.43
C ALA A 109 27.54 -3.65 -12.18
N TRP A 110 28.18 -3.34 -13.30
CA TRP A 110 28.86 -4.33 -14.12
C TRP A 110 30.03 -5.00 -13.40
N THR A 111 30.83 -4.22 -12.66
CA THR A 111 31.97 -4.74 -11.89
C THR A 111 31.52 -5.72 -10.81
N PHE A 112 30.44 -5.41 -10.08
CA PHE A 112 29.91 -6.32 -9.07
C PHE A 112 29.43 -7.64 -9.67
N LEU A 113 28.69 -7.56 -10.78
CA LEU A 113 28.14 -8.75 -11.44
C LEU A 113 29.22 -9.62 -12.07
N THR A 114 30.23 -9.03 -12.73
CA THR A 114 31.13 -9.76 -13.63
C THR A 114 32.57 -9.87 -13.15
N GLY A 115 32.96 -9.11 -12.12
CA GLY A 115 34.30 -9.16 -11.55
C GLY A 115 34.61 -10.52 -10.93
N GLU A 116 35.80 -11.06 -11.22
CA GLU A 116 36.25 -12.38 -10.73
C GLU A 116 36.26 -12.47 -9.19
N GLN A 117 36.51 -11.35 -8.52
CA GLN A 117 36.50 -11.21 -7.06
C GLN A 117 35.11 -10.99 -6.45
N HIS A 118 34.06 -10.88 -7.28
CA HIS A 118 32.68 -10.62 -6.87
C HIS A 118 31.76 -11.78 -7.29
N LEU A 119 30.74 -11.52 -8.09
CA LEU A 119 29.78 -12.54 -8.50
C LEU A 119 30.26 -13.41 -9.66
N ASN A 120 31.24 -12.92 -10.43
CA ASN A 120 31.86 -13.63 -11.55
C ASN A 120 30.83 -14.24 -12.52
N LEU A 121 29.76 -13.49 -12.83
CA LEU A 121 28.76 -13.94 -13.79
C LEU A 121 29.33 -13.91 -15.22
N PRO A 122 28.96 -14.91 -16.06
CA PRO A 122 29.36 -14.96 -17.46
C PRO A 122 28.77 -13.77 -18.23
N GLN A 123 29.64 -12.90 -18.74
CA GLN A 123 29.25 -11.66 -19.44
C GLN A 123 28.39 -11.93 -20.68
N GLU A 124 28.60 -13.07 -21.35
CA GLU A 124 27.84 -13.49 -22.52
C GLU A 124 26.37 -13.84 -22.23
N LYS A 125 26.03 -14.10 -20.96
CA LYS A 125 24.65 -14.31 -20.53
C LYS A 125 23.94 -13.01 -20.12
N LEU A 126 24.65 -11.90 -20.07
CA LEU A 126 24.08 -10.63 -19.66
C LEU A 126 23.59 -9.82 -20.86
N TRP A 127 22.37 -9.32 -20.72
CA TRP A 127 21.69 -8.42 -21.64
C TRP A 127 21.36 -7.13 -20.91
N VAL A 128 21.28 -6.02 -21.63
CA VAL A 128 20.93 -4.73 -21.03
C VAL A 128 19.85 -4.04 -21.84
N THR A 129 18.96 -3.34 -21.15
CA THR A 129 18.00 -2.43 -21.76
C THR A 129 18.34 -0.98 -21.40
N VAL A 130 18.06 -0.05 -22.29
CA VAL A 130 18.18 1.40 -22.04
C VAL A 130 16.93 2.12 -22.54
N TYR A 131 16.59 3.25 -21.92
CA TYR A 131 15.51 4.09 -22.42
C TYR A 131 15.80 4.54 -23.86
N ALA A 132 14.80 4.53 -24.73
CA ALA A 132 15.00 4.75 -26.16
C ALA A 132 15.71 6.09 -26.49
N GLU A 133 15.49 7.12 -25.67
CA GLU A 133 16.07 8.45 -25.82
C GLU A 133 17.37 8.66 -25.00
N ASP A 134 17.89 7.63 -24.33
CA ASP A 134 19.10 7.73 -23.49
C ASP A 134 20.35 7.22 -24.22
N ASP A 135 20.87 8.05 -25.14
CA ASP A 135 22.07 7.74 -25.91
C ASP A 135 23.33 7.66 -25.03
N GLU A 136 23.39 8.42 -23.94
CA GLU A 136 24.51 8.39 -23.01
C GLU A 136 24.65 7.03 -22.33
N ALA A 137 23.55 6.46 -21.84
CA ALA A 137 23.57 5.12 -21.25
C ALA A 137 23.95 4.04 -22.29
N PHE A 138 23.44 4.16 -23.52
CA PHE A 138 23.81 3.26 -24.61
C PHE A 138 25.32 3.31 -24.90
N ASP A 139 25.88 4.50 -25.02
CA ASP A 139 27.30 4.69 -25.32
C ASP A 139 28.20 4.17 -24.19
N ILE A 140 27.83 4.37 -22.93
CA ILE A 140 28.57 3.80 -21.79
C ILE A 140 28.57 2.26 -21.88
N TRP A 141 27.41 1.64 -22.10
CA TRP A 141 27.33 0.17 -22.23
C TRP A 141 28.12 -0.37 -23.42
N ASN A 142 28.00 0.27 -24.58
CA ASN A 142 28.60 -0.23 -25.81
C ASN A 142 30.11 0.05 -25.90
N GLN A 143 30.51 1.27 -25.58
CA GLN A 143 31.87 1.75 -25.85
C GLN A 143 32.80 1.61 -24.63
N GLU A 144 32.29 1.81 -23.42
CA GLU A 144 33.11 1.71 -22.19
C GLU A 144 33.08 0.33 -21.58
N ILE A 145 31.89 -0.25 -21.38
CA ILE A 145 31.74 -1.59 -20.82
C ILE A 145 32.04 -2.67 -21.86
N GLY A 146 31.70 -2.43 -23.13
CA GLY A 146 31.94 -3.36 -24.23
C GLY A 146 30.82 -4.39 -24.45
N VAL A 147 29.59 -4.11 -23.99
CA VAL A 147 28.43 -4.96 -24.30
C VAL A 147 28.12 -4.85 -25.80
N PRO A 148 28.03 -5.97 -26.54
CA PRO A 148 27.69 -5.92 -27.96
C PRO A 148 26.34 -5.24 -28.20
N ALA A 149 26.25 -4.42 -29.25
CA ALA A 149 25.05 -3.64 -29.56
C ALA A 149 23.78 -4.51 -29.73
N GLU A 150 23.93 -5.75 -30.20
CA GLU A 150 22.83 -6.74 -30.32
C GLU A 150 22.24 -7.18 -28.98
N ARG A 151 22.95 -6.97 -27.86
CA ARG A 151 22.49 -7.24 -26.48
C ARG A 151 22.14 -5.98 -25.70
N ILE A 152 22.14 -4.81 -26.36
CA ILE A 152 21.69 -3.53 -25.79
C ILE A 152 20.37 -3.15 -26.46
N VAL A 153 19.26 -3.43 -25.77
CA VAL A 153 17.91 -3.20 -26.29
C VAL A 153 17.42 -1.81 -25.91
N ARG A 154 16.89 -1.05 -26.87
CA ARG A 154 16.26 0.25 -26.60
C ARG A 154 14.76 0.08 -26.38
N ILE A 155 14.26 0.48 -25.21
CA ILE A 155 12.84 0.40 -24.86
C ILE A 155 12.27 1.81 -24.78
N GLY A 156 11.25 2.09 -25.61
CA GLY A 156 10.52 3.36 -25.61
C GLY A 156 9.35 3.34 -24.65
N ASP A 157 8.40 4.24 -24.88
CA ASP A 157 7.13 4.33 -24.15
C ASP A 157 6.17 3.17 -24.52
N ASN A 158 6.56 1.93 -24.17
CA ASN A 158 5.89 0.68 -24.53
C ASN A 158 4.58 0.41 -23.78
N LYS A 159 4.20 1.27 -22.83
CA LYS A 159 2.94 1.18 -22.06
C LYS A 159 1.90 2.22 -22.50
N GLY A 160 2.04 2.75 -23.71
CA GLY A 160 0.99 3.52 -24.40
C GLY A 160 0.85 4.99 -24.00
N ALA A 161 1.74 5.51 -23.17
CA ALA A 161 1.77 6.93 -22.78
C ALA A 161 3.20 7.43 -22.59
N ARG A 162 3.42 8.75 -22.72
CA ARG A 162 4.72 9.37 -22.51
C ARG A 162 5.25 9.05 -21.10
N TYR A 163 6.50 8.58 -21.02
CA TYR A 163 7.15 8.11 -19.79
C TYR A 163 6.50 6.87 -19.15
N ALA A 164 5.60 6.19 -19.86
CA ALA A 164 5.10 4.88 -19.48
C ALA A 164 5.94 3.83 -20.23
N SER A 165 7.04 3.45 -19.60
CA SER A 165 8.06 2.55 -20.15
C SER A 165 8.58 1.62 -19.06
N ASP A 166 9.10 0.44 -19.42
CA ASP A 166 9.94 -0.35 -18.50
C ASP A 166 11.26 0.38 -18.18
N ASN A 167 11.84 1.10 -19.15
CA ASN A 167 13.06 1.87 -18.96
C ASN A 167 12.82 3.33 -18.51
N PHE A 168 11.65 3.64 -17.97
CA PHE A 168 11.40 4.91 -17.27
C PHE A 168 10.75 4.63 -15.92
N TRP A 169 11.57 4.70 -14.87
CA TRP A 169 11.14 4.32 -13.53
C TRP A 169 10.45 5.47 -12.80
N GLN A 170 9.37 5.14 -12.10
CA GLN A 170 8.58 6.09 -11.31
C GLN A 170 8.16 5.44 -9.99
N MET A 171 8.45 6.09 -8.87
CA MET A 171 8.11 5.60 -7.52
C MET A 171 6.61 5.34 -7.33
N GLY A 172 5.77 6.22 -7.88
CA GLY A 172 4.32 6.20 -7.76
C GLY A 172 3.69 7.06 -8.84
N ASP A 173 2.53 7.67 -8.55
CA ASP A 173 1.92 8.67 -9.44
C ASP A 173 2.61 10.05 -9.32
N THR A 174 3.28 10.29 -8.20
CA THR A 174 4.10 11.48 -7.92
C THR A 174 5.44 11.07 -7.31
N GLY A 175 6.41 11.99 -7.34
CA GLY A 175 7.72 11.84 -6.70
C GLY A 175 8.88 11.70 -7.69
N PRO A 176 10.10 11.44 -7.17
CA PRO A 176 11.30 11.30 -7.98
C PRO A 176 11.18 10.19 -9.03
N CYS A 177 11.66 10.45 -10.25
CA CYS A 177 11.62 9.55 -11.39
C CYS A 177 12.71 9.88 -12.44
N GLY A 178 12.89 8.99 -13.41
CA GLY A 178 13.84 9.19 -14.50
C GLY A 178 13.96 7.99 -15.43
N PRO A 179 14.71 8.14 -16.54
CA PRO A 179 15.10 7.01 -17.38
C PRO A 179 15.95 6.04 -16.56
N CYS A 180 15.93 4.76 -16.95
CA CYS A 180 16.75 3.74 -16.32
C CYS A 180 17.34 2.79 -17.36
N THR A 181 18.35 2.06 -16.93
CA THR A 181 18.88 0.89 -17.64
C THR A 181 18.66 -0.34 -16.76
N GLU A 182 18.32 -1.47 -17.37
CA GLU A 182 18.12 -2.72 -16.63
C GLU A 182 19.07 -3.79 -17.17
N ILE A 183 19.52 -4.68 -16.29
CA ILE A 183 20.42 -5.78 -16.60
C ILE A 183 19.62 -7.08 -16.44
N PHE A 184 19.66 -7.91 -17.48
CA PHE A 184 18.98 -9.19 -17.57
C PHE A 184 19.99 -10.34 -17.63
N PHE A 185 19.62 -11.49 -17.06
CA PHE A 185 20.38 -12.73 -17.16
C PHE A 185 19.64 -13.75 -18.03
N ASP A 186 20.33 -14.33 -19.01
CA ASP A 186 19.84 -15.44 -19.84
C ASP A 186 20.08 -16.79 -19.13
N HIS A 187 19.01 -17.39 -18.62
CA HIS A 187 19.07 -18.71 -18.01
C HIS A 187 19.48 -19.82 -18.99
N GLY A 188 19.19 -19.66 -20.28
CA GLY A 188 19.51 -20.63 -21.33
C GLY A 188 18.30 -21.03 -22.18
N PRO A 189 18.54 -21.65 -23.35
CA PRO A 189 17.50 -22.00 -24.32
C PRO A 189 16.54 -23.10 -23.88
N ASP A 190 16.83 -23.79 -22.79
CA ASP A 190 15.99 -24.76 -22.12
C ASP A 190 14.85 -24.12 -21.31
N VAL A 191 14.96 -22.83 -21.00
CA VAL A 191 13.88 -22.03 -20.39
C VAL A 191 13.11 -21.29 -21.47
N ALA A 192 11.78 -21.28 -21.35
CA ALA A 192 10.92 -20.57 -22.30
C ALA A 192 10.99 -19.03 -22.10
N GLY A 193 11.01 -18.29 -23.20
CA GLY A 193 11.05 -16.83 -23.21
C GLY A 193 12.05 -16.26 -24.22
N GLY A 194 11.82 -15.02 -24.61
CA GLY A 194 12.68 -14.25 -25.50
C GLY A 194 13.36 -13.10 -24.79
N PRO A 195 14.36 -12.46 -25.42
CA PRO A 195 15.05 -11.31 -24.85
C PRO A 195 14.08 -10.14 -24.60
N PRO A 196 14.46 -9.17 -23.74
CA PRO A 196 13.62 -7.98 -23.50
C PRO A 196 13.31 -7.24 -24.81
N GLY A 197 12.10 -6.69 -24.93
CA GLY A 197 11.57 -6.04 -26.13
C GLY A 197 11.11 -7.00 -27.24
N SER A 198 11.22 -8.32 -27.04
CA SER A 198 10.69 -9.32 -27.99
C SER A 198 9.25 -9.72 -27.64
N PRO A 199 8.48 -10.32 -28.57
CA PRO A 199 7.13 -10.80 -28.27
C PRO A 199 7.05 -11.87 -27.17
N GLU A 200 8.19 -12.48 -26.80
CA GLU A 200 8.29 -13.51 -25.77
C GLU A 200 8.99 -13.00 -24.49
N GLU A 201 9.12 -11.67 -24.32
CA GLU A 201 9.85 -11.04 -23.21
C GLU A 201 9.30 -11.38 -21.82
N ASP A 202 8.02 -11.69 -21.70
CA ASP A 202 7.36 -12.02 -20.42
C ASP A 202 7.75 -13.41 -19.85
N GLY A 203 8.47 -14.22 -20.65
CA GLY A 203 8.93 -15.55 -20.28
C GLY A 203 9.91 -15.56 -19.11
N ASP A 204 10.33 -16.75 -18.68
CA ASP A 204 11.24 -16.93 -17.53
C ASP A 204 12.72 -17.03 -17.94
N ARG A 205 13.02 -17.00 -19.25
CA ARG A 205 14.40 -17.17 -19.74
C ARG A 205 15.30 -15.98 -19.43
N TYR A 206 14.83 -14.77 -19.73
CA TYR A 206 15.58 -13.53 -19.53
C TYR A 206 15.01 -12.81 -18.31
N ILE A 207 15.69 -12.91 -17.18
CA ILE A 207 15.21 -12.34 -15.93
C ILE A 207 15.94 -11.03 -15.66
N GLU A 208 15.18 -9.96 -15.43
CA GLU A 208 15.69 -8.70 -14.90
C GLU A 208 16.29 -8.94 -13.51
N ILE A 209 17.60 -8.74 -13.39
CA ILE A 209 18.33 -8.93 -12.13
C ILE A 209 18.65 -7.61 -11.45
N TRP A 210 18.78 -6.50 -12.19
CA TRP A 210 19.12 -5.20 -11.61
C TRP A 210 18.62 -4.04 -12.46
N ASN A 211 17.89 -3.11 -11.85
CA ASN A 211 17.52 -1.83 -12.43
C ASN A 211 18.42 -0.71 -11.88
N VAL A 212 18.94 0.14 -12.77
CA VAL A 212 19.76 1.32 -12.46
C VAL A 212 19.04 2.57 -12.99
N VAL A 213 18.43 3.31 -12.06
CA VAL A 213 17.60 4.49 -12.34
C VAL A 213 18.42 5.77 -12.25
N PHE A 214 18.32 6.58 -13.30
CA PHE A 214 18.96 7.88 -13.42
C PHE A 214 17.94 8.97 -13.09
N MET A 215 17.70 9.14 -11.79
CA MET A 215 16.72 10.11 -11.31
C MET A 215 17.15 11.52 -11.65
N GLN A 216 16.30 12.20 -12.38
CA GLN A 216 16.53 13.57 -12.84
C GLN A 216 15.27 14.43 -12.81
N TYR A 217 14.10 13.83 -12.57
CA TYR A 217 12.82 14.52 -12.48
C TYR A 217 12.08 14.21 -11.17
N ASN A 218 11.15 15.09 -10.80
CA ASN A 218 10.10 14.87 -9.82
C ASN A 218 8.76 15.10 -10.51
N ARG A 219 7.92 14.06 -10.56
CA ARG A 219 6.58 14.11 -11.13
C ARG A 219 5.59 14.70 -10.14
N THR A 220 4.86 15.72 -10.55
CA THR A 220 3.77 16.33 -9.77
C THR A 220 2.44 15.60 -10.01
N ALA A 221 1.41 15.92 -9.20
CA ALA A 221 0.10 15.27 -9.28
C ALA A 221 -0.65 15.53 -10.61
N ASP A 222 -0.41 16.69 -11.22
CA ASP A 222 -0.89 17.06 -12.56
C ASP A 222 -0.03 16.50 -13.70
N GLY A 223 1.03 15.76 -13.37
CA GLY A 223 1.90 15.07 -14.33
C GLY A 223 3.04 15.90 -14.91
N GLU A 224 3.28 17.11 -14.38
CA GLU A 224 4.45 17.92 -14.75
C GLU A 224 5.74 17.23 -14.26
N MET A 225 6.79 17.29 -15.08
CA MET A 225 8.11 16.76 -14.76
C MET A 225 9.05 17.91 -14.39
N LEU A 226 9.26 18.12 -13.09
CA LEU A 226 10.17 19.14 -12.58
C LEU A 226 11.58 18.57 -12.44
N ASN A 227 12.63 19.31 -12.82
CA ASN A 227 14.00 18.85 -12.61
C ASN A 227 14.32 18.68 -11.12
N LEU A 228 15.01 17.59 -10.77
CA LEU A 228 15.59 17.45 -9.44
C LEU A 228 16.73 18.47 -9.24
N PRO A 229 16.99 18.91 -7.99
CA PRO A 229 18.09 19.84 -7.72
C PRO A 229 19.47 19.31 -8.14
N LYS A 230 19.65 17.99 -8.03
CA LYS A 230 20.86 17.29 -8.48
C LYS A 230 20.45 15.94 -9.11
N PRO A 231 20.92 15.61 -10.32
CA PRO A 231 20.79 14.27 -10.87
C PRO A 231 21.35 13.24 -9.90
N SER A 232 20.63 12.15 -9.70
CA SER A 232 20.88 11.17 -8.65
C SER A 232 20.71 9.75 -9.17
N VAL A 233 21.27 8.78 -8.44
CA VAL A 233 21.18 7.37 -8.81
C VAL A 233 20.39 6.63 -7.74
N ASP A 234 19.45 5.81 -8.20
CA ASP A 234 18.79 4.77 -7.43
C ASP A 234 18.99 3.44 -8.15
N THR A 235 19.28 2.37 -7.42
CA THR A 235 19.34 1.04 -8.01
C THR A 235 18.53 0.06 -7.19
N GLY A 236 17.99 -0.95 -7.87
CA GLY A 236 17.23 -2.02 -7.25
C GLY A 236 17.57 -3.37 -7.88
N MET A 237 18.21 -4.24 -7.11
CA MET A 237 18.47 -5.64 -7.44
C MET A 237 17.69 -6.54 -6.50
N GLY A 238 16.84 -7.40 -7.04
CA GLY A 238 16.09 -8.37 -6.23
C GLY A 238 17.02 -9.45 -5.70
N LEU A 239 17.24 -9.51 -4.38
CA LEU A 239 18.17 -10.45 -3.74
C LEU A 239 17.85 -11.90 -4.11
N GLU A 240 16.57 -12.27 -4.14
CA GLU A 240 16.10 -13.61 -4.44
C GLU A 240 16.39 -14.00 -5.90
N ARG A 241 16.27 -13.06 -6.84
CA ARG A 241 16.54 -13.30 -8.26
C ARG A 241 18.03 -13.54 -8.50
N ILE A 242 18.88 -12.69 -7.94
CA ILE A 242 20.34 -12.87 -8.09
C ILE A 242 20.84 -14.11 -7.32
N ALA A 243 20.20 -14.47 -6.20
CA ALA A 243 20.48 -15.72 -5.52
C ALA A 243 20.15 -16.96 -6.38
N ALA A 244 19.02 -16.94 -7.09
CA ALA A 244 18.65 -18.03 -8.02
C ALA A 244 19.71 -18.22 -9.11
N VAL A 245 20.15 -17.11 -9.73
CA VAL A 245 21.22 -17.10 -10.73
C VAL A 245 22.52 -17.71 -10.18
N LEU A 246 22.98 -17.27 -9.00
CA LEU A 246 24.24 -17.75 -8.39
C LEU A 246 24.18 -19.18 -7.86
N GLN A 247 22.98 -19.67 -7.57
CA GLN A 247 22.76 -21.06 -7.13
C GLN A 247 22.48 -21.99 -8.32
N GLY A 248 22.41 -21.46 -9.55
CA GLY A 248 22.19 -22.24 -10.76
C GLY A 248 20.78 -22.80 -10.86
N VAL A 249 19.81 -22.13 -10.24
CA VAL A 249 18.38 -22.50 -10.26
C VAL A 249 17.56 -21.43 -11.00
N HIS A 250 16.37 -21.80 -11.46
CA HIS A 250 15.54 -20.91 -12.28
C HIS A 250 14.45 -20.23 -11.46
N SER A 251 13.93 -20.92 -10.45
CA SER A 251 12.90 -20.37 -9.57
C SER A 251 13.51 -19.78 -8.30
N ASN A 252 13.02 -18.62 -7.89
CA ASN A 252 13.34 -18.05 -6.60
C ASN A 252 12.97 -19.01 -5.46
N TYR A 253 11.96 -19.87 -5.65
CA TYR A 253 11.58 -20.87 -4.65
C TYR A 253 12.57 -22.03 -4.50
N GLU A 254 13.55 -22.14 -5.40
CA GLU A 254 14.60 -23.17 -5.37
C GLU A 254 15.87 -22.72 -4.65
N ILE A 255 15.97 -21.45 -4.25
CA ILE A 255 17.12 -20.94 -3.50
C ILE A 255 17.13 -21.48 -2.07
N ASP A 256 18.31 -21.49 -1.44
CA ASP A 256 18.53 -21.94 -0.06
C ASP A 256 17.49 -21.41 0.94
N LEU A 257 17.23 -20.10 0.94
CA LEU A 257 16.26 -19.45 1.82
C LEU A 257 14.86 -20.08 1.70
N PHE A 258 14.37 -20.25 0.48
CA PHE A 258 13.03 -20.79 0.24
C PHE A 258 12.98 -22.30 0.44
N GLN A 259 14.02 -23.05 0.08
CA GLN A 259 14.04 -24.50 0.30
C GLN A 259 13.95 -24.85 1.78
N ASP A 260 14.66 -24.13 2.65
CA ASP A 260 14.57 -24.34 4.10
C ASP A 260 13.17 -23.97 4.64
N LEU A 261 12.58 -22.89 4.15
CA LEU A 261 11.25 -22.45 4.57
C LEU A 261 10.12 -23.35 4.05
N LEU A 262 10.22 -23.81 2.80
CA LEU A 262 9.32 -24.79 2.17
C LEU A 262 9.39 -26.12 2.91
N LYS A 263 10.58 -26.56 3.30
CA LYS A 263 10.75 -27.77 4.10
C LYS A 263 10.07 -27.64 5.47
N ALA A 264 10.27 -26.52 6.17
CA ALA A 264 9.59 -26.26 7.44
C ALA A 264 8.06 -26.26 7.28
N ALA A 265 7.55 -25.66 6.20
CA ALA A 265 6.12 -25.68 5.88
C ALA A 265 5.61 -27.09 5.56
N SER A 266 6.38 -27.87 4.79
CA SER A 266 6.08 -29.28 4.49
C SER A 266 5.95 -30.10 5.76
N ASP A 267 6.92 -30.00 6.67
CA ASP A 267 6.94 -30.73 7.93
C ASP A 267 5.73 -30.38 8.81
N ILE A 268 5.37 -29.10 8.90
CA ILE A 268 4.19 -28.62 9.64
C ILE A 268 2.88 -29.13 9.03
N LEU A 269 2.83 -29.25 7.71
CA LEU A 269 1.64 -29.65 6.93
C LEU A 269 1.60 -31.15 6.62
N GLY A 270 2.39 -31.97 7.31
CA GLY A 270 2.31 -33.43 7.19
C GLY A 270 2.98 -34.02 5.95
N GLY A 271 4.00 -33.35 5.41
CA GLY A 271 4.82 -33.84 4.31
C GLY A 271 4.33 -33.45 2.91
N ALA A 272 3.64 -32.30 2.78
CA ALA A 272 3.27 -31.76 1.48
C ALA A 272 4.51 -31.55 0.58
N ALA A 273 4.42 -31.89 -0.71
CA ALA A 273 5.57 -31.78 -1.62
C ALA A 273 6.04 -30.32 -1.75
N THR A 274 7.34 -30.08 -1.71
CA THR A 274 7.92 -28.72 -1.80
C THR A 274 7.73 -28.06 -3.16
N THR A 275 7.34 -28.84 -4.16
CA THR A 275 7.00 -28.37 -5.51
C THR A 275 5.57 -27.83 -5.63
N GLU A 276 4.70 -28.03 -4.62
CA GLU A 276 3.32 -27.57 -4.62
C GLU A 276 3.24 -26.03 -4.61
N ALA A 277 2.46 -25.45 -5.52
CA ALA A 277 2.22 -24.01 -5.59
C ALA A 277 1.67 -23.47 -4.26
N SER A 278 0.79 -24.22 -3.59
CA SER A 278 0.23 -23.83 -2.30
C SER A 278 1.30 -23.72 -1.20
N LEU A 279 2.34 -24.55 -1.25
CA LEU A 279 3.42 -24.49 -0.26
C LEU A 279 4.31 -23.26 -0.50
N ARG A 280 4.53 -22.91 -1.77
CA ARG A 280 5.22 -21.67 -2.18
C ARG A 280 4.48 -20.43 -1.69
N VAL A 281 3.15 -20.40 -1.83
CA VAL A 281 2.31 -19.31 -1.29
C VAL A 281 2.48 -19.18 0.22
N VAL A 282 2.40 -20.29 0.96
CA VAL A 282 2.59 -20.30 2.42
C VAL A 282 3.98 -19.79 2.81
N ALA A 283 5.04 -20.24 2.13
CA ALA A 283 6.41 -19.84 2.41
C ALA A 283 6.69 -18.36 2.08
N ASP A 284 6.14 -17.81 1.00
CA ASP A 284 6.22 -16.37 0.72
C ASP A 284 5.46 -15.56 1.77
N HIS A 285 4.21 -15.93 2.04
CA HIS A 285 3.32 -15.12 2.86
C HIS A 285 3.75 -15.04 4.33
N ILE A 286 4.42 -16.05 4.88
CA ILE A 286 4.94 -15.94 6.26
C ILE A 286 5.98 -14.83 6.37
N ARG A 287 6.79 -14.61 5.33
CA ARG A 287 7.78 -13.53 5.29
C ARG A 287 7.09 -12.17 5.36
N SER A 288 6.15 -11.90 4.46
CA SER A 288 5.36 -10.66 4.43
C SER A 288 4.65 -10.40 5.76
N CYS A 289 3.87 -11.37 6.23
CA CYS A 289 3.08 -11.20 7.45
C CYS A 289 3.95 -10.96 8.69
N ALA A 290 5.03 -11.72 8.85
CA ALA A 290 5.92 -11.55 10.00
C ALA A 290 6.60 -10.18 10.02
N PHE A 291 7.10 -9.71 8.87
CA PHE A 291 7.73 -8.39 8.80
C PHE A 291 6.73 -7.24 8.96
N LEU A 292 5.52 -7.36 8.39
CA LEU A 292 4.47 -6.36 8.58
C LEU A 292 4.06 -6.24 10.06
N ILE A 293 3.91 -7.36 10.76
CA ILE A 293 3.59 -7.36 12.20
C ILE A 293 4.77 -6.83 13.02
N ALA A 294 6.01 -7.18 12.66
CA ALA A 294 7.21 -6.65 13.31
C ALA A 294 7.33 -5.12 13.15
N ASP A 295 6.88 -4.58 12.02
CA ASP A 295 6.83 -3.14 11.73
C ASP A 295 5.53 -2.47 12.22
N GLY A 296 4.73 -3.16 13.04
CA GLY A 296 3.59 -2.58 13.78
C GLY A 296 2.21 -2.70 13.11
N VAL A 297 2.10 -3.38 11.98
CA VAL A 297 0.81 -3.58 11.29
C VAL A 297 0.02 -4.69 11.98
N MET A 298 -1.25 -4.41 12.29
CA MET A 298 -2.18 -5.36 12.89
C MET A 298 -3.34 -5.66 11.92
N PRO A 299 -3.83 -6.91 11.85
CA PRO A 299 -4.97 -7.26 11.00
C PRO A 299 -6.21 -6.41 11.30
N SER A 300 -6.81 -5.82 10.26
CA SER A 300 -8.01 -4.96 10.38
C SER A 300 -8.92 -5.08 9.14
N ASN A 301 -10.03 -4.35 9.12
CA ASN A 301 -10.93 -4.30 7.95
C ASN A 301 -10.53 -3.24 6.92
N GLU A 302 -9.55 -2.37 7.21
CA GLU A 302 -9.22 -1.21 6.36
C GLU A 302 -7.71 -0.98 6.25
N GLY A 303 -7.30 -0.27 5.19
CA GLY A 303 -5.93 0.17 4.98
C GLY A 303 -4.88 -0.96 5.01
N ARG A 304 -3.76 -0.71 5.69
CA ARG A 304 -2.63 -1.67 5.78
C ARG A 304 -3.01 -2.97 6.50
N GLY A 305 -3.85 -2.86 7.54
CA GLY A 305 -4.30 -4.02 8.31
C GLY A 305 -5.22 -4.93 7.51
N PHE A 306 -5.99 -4.38 6.56
CA PHE A 306 -6.77 -5.17 5.60
C PHE A 306 -5.88 -6.00 4.68
N VAL A 307 -4.80 -5.41 4.15
CA VAL A 307 -3.84 -6.15 3.33
C VAL A 307 -3.18 -7.29 4.12
N LEU A 308 -2.66 -7.00 5.31
CA LEU A 308 -2.07 -8.04 6.17
C LEU A 308 -3.06 -9.19 6.42
N ARG A 309 -4.30 -8.86 6.76
CA ARG A 309 -5.37 -9.85 6.95
C ARG A 309 -5.58 -10.71 5.71
N ARG A 310 -5.63 -10.10 4.51
CA ARG A 310 -5.80 -10.84 3.25
C ARG A 310 -4.67 -11.84 3.01
N ILE A 311 -3.42 -11.44 3.23
CA ILE A 311 -2.25 -12.32 3.06
C ILE A 311 -2.30 -13.50 4.05
N ILE A 312 -2.62 -13.24 5.33
CA ILE A 312 -2.77 -14.30 6.35
C ILE A 312 -3.85 -15.31 5.94
N ARG A 313 -5.03 -14.82 5.54
CA ARG A 313 -6.16 -15.67 5.16
C ARG A 313 -5.89 -16.49 3.91
N ARG A 314 -5.18 -15.91 2.93
CA ARG A 314 -4.73 -16.61 1.74
C ARG A 314 -3.77 -17.75 2.10
N ALA A 315 -2.77 -17.49 2.96
CA ALA A 315 -1.86 -18.54 3.44
C ALA A 315 -2.61 -19.66 4.18
N ALA A 316 -3.55 -19.30 5.07
CA ALA A 316 -4.38 -20.26 5.80
C ALA A 316 -5.20 -21.16 4.86
N ARG A 317 -5.80 -20.58 3.80
CA ARG A 317 -6.54 -21.33 2.77
C ARG A 317 -5.63 -22.30 2.00
N HIS A 318 -4.44 -21.88 1.60
CA HIS A 318 -3.48 -22.78 0.94
C HIS A 318 -3.00 -23.90 1.87
N GLY A 319 -2.83 -23.63 3.16
CA GLY A 319 -2.59 -24.69 4.14
C GLY A 319 -3.75 -25.67 4.28
N ASN A 320 -5.00 -25.18 4.31
CA ASN A 320 -6.18 -26.04 4.33
C ASN A 320 -6.28 -26.93 3.08
N LYS A 321 -5.97 -26.38 1.90
CA LYS A 321 -5.86 -27.14 0.65
C LYS A 321 -4.80 -28.26 0.71
N LEU A 322 -3.73 -28.04 1.48
CA LEU A 322 -2.68 -29.03 1.74
C LEU A 322 -3.01 -29.99 2.90
N GLY A 323 -4.21 -29.89 3.49
CA GLY A 323 -4.69 -30.80 4.54
C GLY A 323 -4.62 -30.25 5.97
N ALA A 324 -4.30 -28.96 6.16
CA ALA A 324 -4.33 -28.35 7.49
C ALA A 324 -5.75 -28.31 8.07
N THR A 325 -5.93 -28.91 9.25
CA THR A 325 -7.19 -28.92 10.01
C THR A 325 -7.14 -28.07 11.28
N GLN A 326 -5.97 -27.51 11.61
CA GLN A 326 -5.71 -26.68 12.79
C GLN A 326 -4.80 -25.52 12.40
N PRO A 327 -4.77 -24.41 13.17
CA PRO A 327 -3.83 -23.31 12.95
C PRO A 327 -2.39 -23.81 12.87
N PHE A 328 -1.68 -23.35 11.86
CA PHE A 328 -0.35 -23.85 11.52
C PHE A 328 0.61 -22.73 11.10
N PHE A 329 0.10 -21.65 10.52
CA PHE A 329 0.91 -20.61 9.88
C PHE A 329 1.82 -19.92 10.88
N TYR A 330 1.32 -19.63 12.09
CA TYR A 330 2.14 -19.04 13.16
C TYR A 330 3.39 -19.87 13.52
N LYS A 331 3.36 -21.20 13.33
CA LYS A 331 4.48 -22.10 13.66
C LYS A 331 5.70 -21.89 12.75
N LEU A 332 5.49 -21.32 11.56
CA LEU A 332 6.58 -20.99 10.63
C LEU A 332 7.45 -19.83 11.09
N THR A 333 6.97 -19.01 12.04
CA THR A 333 7.71 -17.86 12.56
C THR A 333 9.09 -18.27 13.11
N GLY A 334 9.19 -19.45 13.73
CA GLY A 334 10.46 -19.97 14.25
C GLY A 334 11.51 -20.17 13.15
N ALA A 335 11.14 -20.89 12.08
CA ALA A 335 12.03 -21.13 10.94
C ALA A 335 12.42 -19.82 10.23
N LEU A 336 11.47 -18.90 10.08
CA LEU A 336 11.76 -17.59 9.50
C LEU A 336 12.77 -16.78 10.33
N VAL A 337 12.64 -16.80 11.65
CA VAL A 337 13.58 -16.12 12.56
C VAL A 337 14.98 -16.74 12.49
N GLU A 338 15.09 -18.06 12.34
CA GLU A 338 16.38 -18.72 12.15
C GLU A 338 17.06 -18.32 10.83
N LEU A 339 16.27 -18.15 9.76
CA LEU A 339 16.78 -17.82 8.42
C LEU A 339 17.11 -16.33 8.25
N MET A 340 16.35 -15.43 8.87
CA MET A 340 16.41 -13.99 8.59
C MET A 340 16.70 -13.12 9.83
N GLY A 341 16.71 -13.68 11.04
CA GLY A 341 16.80 -12.92 12.29
C GLY A 341 18.15 -12.24 12.53
N GLU A 342 19.25 -12.74 11.93
CA GLU A 342 20.56 -12.10 12.03
C GLU A 342 20.59 -10.76 11.28
N ALA A 343 20.10 -10.74 10.03
CA ALA A 343 19.97 -9.53 9.24
C ALA A 343 18.86 -8.59 9.76
N TYR A 344 17.85 -9.17 10.42
CA TYR A 344 16.68 -8.45 10.93
C TYR A 344 16.36 -8.78 12.39
N PRO A 345 17.11 -8.21 13.35
CA PRO A 345 16.93 -8.49 14.79
C PRO A 345 15.53 -8.19 15.32
N GLN A 346 14.79 -7.28 14.67
CA GLN A 346 13.40 -6.96 15.02
C GLN A 346 12.46 -8.17 14.88
N LEU A 347 12.74 -9.11 13.96
CA LEU A 347 11.98 -10.36 13.87
C LEU A 347 12.17 -11.21 15.14
N VAL A 348 13.39 -11.25 15.68
CA VAL A 348 13.73 -11.99 16.90
C VAL A 348 12.98 -11.41 18.09
N SER A 349 13.05 -10.07 18.26
CA SER A 349 12.39 -9.39 19.38
C SER A 349 10.87 -9.48 19.32
N SER A 350 10.29 -9.44 18.10
CA SER A 350 8.84 -9.43 17.88
C SER A 350 8.24 -10.83 17.70
N ARG A 351 9.04 -11.90 17.72
CA ARG A 351 8.60 -13.29 17.47
C ARG A 351 7.31 -13.67 18.20
N LYS A 352 7.23 -13.44 19.51
CA LYS A 352 6.06 -13.81 20.32
C LYS A 352 4.79 -13.04 19.91
N GLN A 353 4.95 -11.77 19.52
CA GLN A 353 3.84 -10.96 19.04
C GLN A 353 3.38 -11.46 17.67
N ILE A 354 4.32 -11.74 16.76
CA ILE A 354 4.03 -12.30 15.44
C ILE A 354 3.25 -13.61 15.58
N GLU A 355 3.76 -14.57 16.35
CA GLU A 355 3.11 -15.86 16.60
C GLU A 355 1.68 -15.68 17.14
N LYS A 356 1.50 -14.78 18.11
CA LYS A 356 0.18 -14.50 18.71
C LYS A 356 -0.80 -13.91 17.70
N VAL A 357 -0.38 -12.92 16.91
CA VAL A 357 -1.26 -12.23 15.95
C VAL A 357 -1.67 -13.16 14.83
N LEU A 358 -0.72 -13.94 14.29
CA LEU A 358 -0.99 -14.93 13.25
C LEU A 358 -1.98 -16.00 13.74
N LEU A 359 -1.75 -16.56 14.94
CA LEU A 359 -2.66 -17.55 15.53
C LEU A 359 -4.08 -17.00 15.70
N GLN A 360 -4.21 -15.78 16.23
CA GLN A 360 -5.52 -15.17 16.46
C GLN A 360 -6.31 -14.97 15.15
N GLU A 361 -5.66 -14.49 14.08
CA GLU A 361 -6.33 -14.31 12.79
C GLU A 361 -6.63 -15.66 12.12
N GLU A 362 -5.75 -16.68 12.23
CA GLU A 362 -6.04 -18.04 11.75
C GLU A 362 -7.28 -18.64 12.44
N GLU A 363 -7.36 -18.55 13.78
CA GLU A 363 -8.49 -19.05 14.56
C GLU A 363 -9.80 -18.31 14.23
N GLN A 364 -9.71 -17.00 14.00
CA GLN A 364 -10.87 -16.22 13.59
C GLN A 364 -11.34 -16.62 12.20
N PHE A 365 -10.41 -16.77 11.25
CA PHE A 365 -10.72 -17.09 9.87
C PHE A 365 -11.23 -18.53 9.70
N ALA A 366 -10.70 -19.49 10.45
CA ALA A 366 -11.15 -20.88 10.42
C ALA A 366 -12.67 -21.01 10.68
N LYS A 367 -13.23 -20.15 11.56
CA LYS A 367 -14.68 -20.14 11.85
C LYS A 367 -15.54 -19.76 10.64
N THR A 368 -14.99 -18.98 9.70
CA THR A 368 -15.70 -18.50 8.51
C THR A 368 -15.35 -19.28 7.24
N LEU A 369 -14.12 -19.82 7.15
CA LEU A 369 -13.59 -20.49 5.96
C LEU A 369 -14.47 -21.67 5.52
N ASP A 370 -14.75 -22.62 6.41
CA ASP A 370 -15.54 -23.82 6.09
C ASP A 370 -16.96 -23.51 5.62
N LYS A 371 -17.54 -22.41 6.12
CA LYS A 371 -18.87 -21.96 5.68
C LYS A 371 -18.78 -21.32 4.30
N GLY A 372 -17.82 -20.42 4.09
CA GLY A 372 -17.62 -19.74 2.81
C GLY A 372 -17.26 -20.69 1.67
N LEU A 373 -16.39 -21.67 1.91
CA LEU A 373 -16.04 -22.69 0.91
C LEU A 373 -17.24 -23.52 0.47
N ARG A 374 -18.06 -24.00 1.43
CA ARG A 374 -19.27 -24.78 1.09
C ARG A 374 -20.28 -23.98 0.26
N LEU A 375 -20.46 -22.70 0.59
CA LEU A 375 -21.36 -21.82 -0.16
C LEU A 375 -20.83 -21.58 -1.58
N LEU A 376 -19.55 -21.23 -1.70
CA LEU A 376 -18.92 -21.05 -3.01
C LEU A 376 -18.98 -22.33 -3.86
N GLU A 377 -18.81 -23.51 -3.25
CA GLU A 377 -18.94 -24.78 -3.98
C GLU A 377 -20.37 -25.04 -4.46
N GLN A 378 -21.37 -24.69 -3.67
CA GLN A 378 -22.76 -24.76 -4.07
C GLN A 378 -23.04 -23.80 -5.24
N ASP A 379 -22.61 -22.55 -5.12
CA ASP A 379 -22.81 -21.53 -6.16
C ASP A 379 -22.11 -21.91 -7.48
N ILE A 380 -20.90 -22.47 -7.41
CA ILE A 380 -20.17 -22.98 -8.58
C ILE A 380 -20.88 -24.18 -9.21
N ALA A 381 -21.48 -25.07 -8.42
CA ALA A 381 -22.20 -26.23 -8.93
C ALA A 381 -23.49 -25.85 -9.69
N GLU A 382 -24.12 -24.75 -9.29
CA GLU A 382 -25.33 -24.21 -9.92
C GLU A 382 -25.02 -23.23 -11.08
N LEU A 383 -23.73 -22.87 -11.25
CA LEU A 383 -23.28 -21.88 -12.23
C LEU A 383 -23.54 -22.33 -13.67
N LYS A 384 -24.07 -21.40 -14.48
CA LYS A 384 -24.18 -21.56 -15.93
C LYS A 384 -23.19 -20.64 -16.62
N GLY A 385 -22.13 -21.22 -17.18
CA GLY A 385 -21.05 -20.47 -17.83
C GLY A 385 -19.74 -20.55 -17.03
N THR A 386 -18.82 -19.65 -17.32
CA THR A 386 -17.47 -19.62 -16.71
C THR A 386 -17.25 -18.42 -15.79
N GLU A 387 -18.23 -17.54 -15.62
CA GLU A 387 -18.10 -16.31 -14.84
C GLU A 387 -19.02 -16.33 -13.62
N ILE A 388 -18.46 -16.18 -12.42
CA ILE A 388 -19.20 -16.12 -11.16
C ILE A 388 -19.85 -14.73 -11.03
N PRO A 389 -21.18 -14.64 -10.83
CA PRO A 389 -21.88 -13.36 -10.77
C PRO A 389 -21.40 -12.44 -9.64
N GLY A 390 -21.35 -11.14 -9.91
CA GLY A 390 -20.88 -10.15 -8.94
C GLY A 390 -21.71 -10.10 -7.65
N GLU A 391 -23.03 -10.35 -7.72
CA GLU A 391 -23.91 -10.45 -6.55
C GLU A 391 -23.54 -11.63 -5.64
N THR A 392 -23.12 -12.75 -6.22
CA THR A 392 -22.64 -13.92 -5.47
C THR A 392 -21.33 -13.60 -4.77
N VAL A 393 -20.38 -12.99 -5.49
CA VAL A 393 -19.09 -12.54 -4.93
C VAL A 393 -19.33 -11.53 -3.79
N PHE A 394 -20.24 -10.58 -3.99
CA PHE A 394 -20.64 -9.61 -2.97
C PHE A 394 -21.25 -10.29 -1.74
N THR A 395 -22.15 -11.26 -1.93
CA THR A 395 -22.77 -11.98 -0.81
C THR A 395 -21.74 -12.77 -0.01
N LEU A 396 -20.82 -13.47 -0.68
CA LEU A 396 -19.69 -14.17 -0.05
C LEU A 396 -18.84 -13.21 0.80
N TYR A 397 -18.52 -12.04 0.25
CA TYR A 397 -17.76 -11.01 0.92
C TYR A 397 -18.51 -10.38 2.11
N ASP A 398 -19.66 -9.78 1.86
CA ASP A 398 -20.40 -8.95 2.80
C ASP A 398 -21.07 -9.78 3.90
N THR A 399 -21.78 -10.85 3.53
CA THR A 399 -22.58 -11.64 4.47
C THR A 399 -21.74 -12.68 5.21
N TYR A 400 -20.77 -13.29 4.52
CA TYR A 400 -20.02 -14.43 5.05
C TYR A 400 -18.57 -14.10 5.38
N GLY A 401 -18.10 -12.88 5.08
CA GLY A 401 -16.73 -12.44 5.35
C GLY A 401 -15.69 -13.18 4.51
N PHE A 402 -16.10 -13.81 3.41
CA PHE A 402 -15.26 -14.60 2.52
C PHE A 402 -14.60 -13.67 1.49
N PRO A 403 -13.28 -13.43 1.57
CA PRO A 403 -12.65 -12.38 0.78
C PRO A 403 -12.72 -12.62 -0.73
N VAL A 404 -12.94 -11.55 -1.50
CA VAL A 404 -13.05 -11.59 -2.97
C VAL A 404 -11.83 -12.26 -3.61
N ASP A 405 -10.63 -12.01 -3.10
CA ASP A 405 -9.41 -12.59 -3.69
C ASP A 405 -9.33 -14.10 -3.46
N LEU A 406 -9.86 -14.60 -2.34
CA LEU A 406 -9.96 -16.04 -2.13
C LEU A 406 -10.97 -16.66 -3.10
N THR A 407 -12.08 -15.96 -3.36
CA THR A 407 -13.03 -16.36 -4.41
C THR A 407 -12.34 -16.38 -5.78
N ASN A 408 -11.53 -15.36 -6.10
CA ASN A 408 -10.81 -15.27 -7.36
C ASN A 408 -9.78 -16.41 -7.50
N ASP A 409 -8.98 -16.66 -6.47
CA ASP A 409 -7.99 -17.73 -6.47
C ASP A 409 -8.66 -19.11 -6.64
N ILE A 410 -9.83 -19.35 -6.03
CA ILE A 410 -10.59 -20.61 -6.21
C ILE A 410 -11.18 -20.69 -7.62
N ALA A 411 -11.71 -19.58 -8.13
CA ALA A 411 -12.29 -19.49 -9.47
C ALA A 411 -11.23 -19.83 -10.53
N ARG A 412 -10.05 -19.19 -10.47
CA ARG A 412 -8.94 -19.43 -11.40
C ARG A 412 -8.49 -20.89 -11.44
N GLU A 413 -8.40 -21.55 -10.29
CA GLU A 413 -8.02 -22.97 -10.20
C GLU A 413 -9.04 -23.90 -10.89
N ARG A 414 -10.28 -23.44 -11.07
CA ARG A 414 -11.36 -24.16 -11.76
C ARG A 414 -11.60 -23.65 -13.18
N GLY A 415 -10.77 -22.73 -13.69
CA GLY A 415 -10.95 -22.11 -15.01
C GLY A 415 -12.15 -21.17 -15.07
N LEU A 416 -12.56 -20.58 -13.93
CA LEU A 416 -13.64 -19.62 -13.82
C LEU A 416 -13.10 -18.19 -13.64
N THR A 417 -13.92 -17.20 -14.01
CA THR A 417 -13.69 -15.75 -13.80
C THR A 417 -14.69 -15.17 -12.82
N LEU A 418 -14.43 -13.96 -12.33
CA LEU A 418 -15.39 -13.21 -11.50
C LEU A 418 -15.93 -12.01 -12.28
N ASP A 419 -17.22 -11.75 -12.15
CA ASP A 419 -17.84 -10.50 -12.57
C ASP A 419 -17.53 -9.39 -11.55
N TYR A 420 -16.36 -8.77 -11.72
CA TYR A 420 -15.91 -7.65 -10.89
C TYR A 420 -16.79 -6.41 -11.05
N GLU A 421 -17.32 -6.16 -12.24
CA GLU A 421 -18.17 -5.00 -12.49
C GLU A 421 -19.50 -5.11 -11.71
N GLY A 422 -20.11 -6.30 -11.71
CA GLY A 422 -21.29 -6.59 -10.90
C GLY A 422 -21.01 -6.54 -9.40
N TYR A 423 -19.83 -6.99 -8.96
CA TYR A 423 -19.41 -6.89 -7.56
C TYR A 423 -19.30 -5.43 -7.11
N GLU A 424 -18.63 -4.58 -7.90
CA GLU A 424 -18.49 -3.15 -7.60
C GLU A 424 -19.85 -2.45 -7.60
N LYS A 425 -20.75 -2.78 -8.53
CA LYS A 425 -22.13 -2.26 -8.51
C LYS A 425 -22.87 -2.65 -7.23
N ALA A 426 -22.70 -3.88 -6.74
CA ALA A 426 -23.32 -4.34 -5.50
C ALA A 426 -22.72 -3.66 -4.26
N MET A 427 -21.40 -3.46 -4.23
CA MET A 427 -20.70 -2.69 -3.21
C MET A 427 -21.15 -1.22 -3.18
N GLU A 428 -21.29 -0.59 -4.34
CA GLU A 428 -21.76 0.79 -4.45
C GLU A 428 -23.23 0.91 -4.02
N ALA A 429 -24.10 -0.02 -4.43
CA ALA A 429 -25.47 -0.07 -3.94
C ALA A 429 -25.55 -0.26 -2.42
N GLN A 430 -24.64 -1.04 -1.82
CA GLN A 430 -24.54 -1.15 -0.37
C GLN A 430 -24.09 0.16 0.28
N ARG A 431 -23.06 0.82 -0.27
CA ARG A 431 -22.61 2.13 0.20
C ARG A 431 -23.71 3.17 0.13
N ASP A 432 -24.47 3.18 -0.97
CA ASP A 432 -25.61 4.08 -1.15
C ASP A 432 -26.75 3.75 -0.20
N ARG A 433 -27.03 2.48 0.08
CA ARG A 433 -27.98 2.07 1.13
C ARG A 433 -27.50 2.49 2.52
N ALA A 434 -26.20 2.39 2.83
CA ALA A 434 -25.63 2.83 4.09
C ALA A 434 -25.70 4.37 4.23
N ARG A 435 -25.41 5.10 3.14
CA ARG A 435 -25.58 6.56 3.04
C ARG A 435 -27.07 6.96 3.16
N ALA A 436 -27.97 6.21 2.54
CA ALA A 436 -29.41 6.44 2.61
C ALA A 436 -29.99 6.10 3.98
N ALA A 437 -29.47 5.08 4.68
CA ALA A 437 -29.80 4.80 6.07
C ALA A 437 -29.20 5.87 7.02
N SER A 438 -28.10 6.49 6.61
CA SER A 438 -27.52 7.68 7.23
C SER A 438 -28.25 8.99 6.85
N LYS A 439 -29.26 8.98 5.96
CA LYS A 439 -30.11 10.16 5.64
C LYS A 439 -31.11 10.51 6.76
N PHE A 440 -30.80 10.17 8.01
CA PHE A 440 -31.30 10.91 9.17
C PHE A 440 -30.43 12.13 9.51
N GLY A 441 -29.37 12.42 8.72
CA GLY A 441 -28.70 13.70 8.71
C GLY A 441 -28.20 14.03 7.31
N ILE A 442 -28.75 15.07 6.69
CA ILE A 442 -28.23 15.61 5.42
C ILE A 442 -26.74 15.93 5.61
N ASP A 443 -25.90 15.36 4.75
CA ASP A 443 -24.46 15.66 4.69
C ASP A 443 -24.27 16.96 3.90
N TYR A 444 -24.39 18.09 4.60
CA TYR A 444 -24.24 19.42 4.01
C TYR A 444 -22.83 19.68 3.45
N ASN A 445 -21.83 18.86 3.81
CA ASN A 445 -20.48 18.92 3.27
C ASN A 445 -20.40 18.25 1.88
N ALA A 446 -21.19 17.20 1.63
CA ALA A 446 -21.22 16.48 0.36
C ALA A 446 -22.09 17.18 -0.71
N ALA A 447 -23.01 18.07 -0.30
CA ALA A 447 -23.91 18.78 -1.20
C ALA A 447 -23.26 19.94 -1.96
N GLY A 448 -21.99 20.27 -1.69
CA GLY A 448 -21.26 21.35 -2.39
C GLY A 448 -21.84 22.75 -2.16
N ILE A 449 -22.57 22.96 -1.05
CA ILE A 449 -23.18 24.25 -0.71
C ILE A 449 -22.07 25.18 -0.23
N THR A 450 -21.63 26.10 -1.09
CA THR A 450 -20.65 27.11 -0.73
C THR A 450 -21.36 28.22 0.05
N ILE A 451 -21.24 28.22 1.38
CA ILE A 451 -21.76 29.29 2.23
C ILE A 451 -20.67 30.36 2.36
N GLU A 452 -20.95 31.57 1.87
CA GLU A 452 -20.01 32.67 1.94
C GLU A 452 -19.83 33.22 3.37
N GLY A 453 -18.60 33.64 3.68
CA GLY A 453 -18.23 34.27 4.95
C GLY A 453 -17.66 33.30 5.99
N LYS A 454 -17.52 33.80 7.22
CA LYS A 454 -17.00 33.07 8.38
C LYS A 454 -17.87 33.26 9.61
N THR A 455 -17.96 32.25 10.48
CA THR A 455 -18.57 32.39 11.81
C THR A 455 -17.47 32.66 12.84
N GLU A 456 -17.63 33.67 13.68
CA GLU A 456 -16.73 33.90 14.81
C GLU A 456 -17.08 32.96 15.97
N PHE A 457 -16.13 32.12 16.40
CA PHE A 457 -16.36 31.19 17.50
C PHE A 457 -16.03 31.83 18.84
N THR A 458 -17.02 31.90 19.74
CA THR A 458 -16.90 32.49 21.09
C THR A 458 -16.95 31.43 22.20
N GLY A 459 -17.14 30.16 21.84
CA GLY A 459 -17.41 29.06 22.77
C GLY A 459 -16.23 28.57 23.62
N TYR A 460 -15.08 29.25 23.54
CA TYR A 460 -13.97 29.09 24.47
C TYR A 460 -14.24 29.80 25.80
N ASP A 461 -14.86 30.97 25.74
CA ASP A 461 -15.10 31.85 26.89
C ASP A 461 -16.57 31.91 27.29
N HIS A 462 -17.48 31.63 26.35
CA HIS A 462 -18.92 31.79 26.52
C HIS A 462 -19.70 30.49 26.28
N VAL A 463 -20.82 30.34 26.99
CA VAL A 463 -21.76 29.21 26.86
C VAL A 463 -23.14 29.66 26.33
N ASP A 464 -23.31 30.98 26.22
CA ASP A 464 -24.47 31.65 25.66
C ASP A 464 -24.04 32.97 25.00
N GLY A 465 -24.90 33.52 24.13
CA GLY A 465 -24.65 34.79 23.44
C GLY A 465 -25.89 35.31 22.71
N HIS A 466 -25.93 36.61 22.46
CA HIS A 466 -26.97 37.25 21.64
C HIS A 466 -26.42 37.50 20.24
N GLU A 467 -26.99 36.84 19.24
CA GLU A 467 -26.40 36.67 17.92
C GLU A 467 -27.39 36.88 16.79
N ARG A 468 -26.86 37.19 15.61
CA ARG A 468 -27.66 37.39 14.40
C ARG A 468 -27.52 36.21 13.45
N ILE A 469 -28.65 35.75 12.91
CA ILE A 469 -28.70 34.73 11.87
C ILE A 469 -28.20 35.34 10.56
N ARG A 470 -27.20 34.72 9.94
CA ARG A 470 -26.72 35.06 8.60
C ARG A 470 -27.47 34.29 7.52
N THR A 471 -27.59 32.98 7.69
CA THR A 471 -28.14 32.09 6.67
C THR A 471 -29.06 31.06 7.30
N VAL A 472 -30.16 30.75 6.60
CA VAL A 472 -31.07 29.65 6.93
C VAL A 472 -31.16 28.75 5.69
N LEU A 473 -30.87 27.46 5.85
CA LEU A 473 -30.96 26.47 4.79
C LEU A 473 -32.02 25.44 5.14
N VAL A 474 -33.00 25.25 4.26
CA VAL A 474 -33.99 24.18 4.39
C VAL A 474 -33.84 23.25 3.19
N ASN A 475 -33.57 21.97 3.43
CA ASN A 475 -33.24 20.99 2.37
C ASN A 475 -32.07 21.44 1.46
N GLY A 476 -31.12 22.21 2.00
CA GLY A 476 -29.94 22.68 1.26
C GLY A 476 -30.14 23.97 0.44
N GLU A 477 -31.33 24.56 0.44
CA GLU A 477 -31.63 25.82 -0.25
C GLU A 477 -31.79 26.98 0.75
N GLU A 478 -31.24 28.16 0.42
CA GLU A 478 -31.41 29.37 1.22
C GLU A 478 -32.85 29.87 1.16
N ARG A 479 -33.57 29.73 2.28
CA ARG A 479 -34.95 30.22 2.44
C ARG A 479 -35.32 30.33 3.91
N ASN A 480 -36.42 31.04 4.18
CA ASN A 480 -37.00 31.07 5.52
C ASN A 480 -37.51 29.68 5.93
N ALA A 481 -37.41 29.36 7.21
CA ALA A 481 -37.93 28.11 7.79
C ALA A 481 -39.19 28.38 8.62
N GLU A 482 -40.14 27.45 8.56
CA GLU A 482 -41.39 27.49 9.35
C GLU A 482 -41.39 26.40 10.45
N ALA A 483 -42.25 26.54 11.45
CA ALA A 483 -42.36 25.56 12.53
C ALA A 483 -42.60 24.13 11.98
N GLY A 484 -41.75 23.20 12.39
CA GLY A 484 -41.69 21.83 11.90
C GLY A 484 -40.55 21.56 10.92
N ASP A 485 -39.96 22.59 10.33
CA ASP A 485 -38.84 22.41 9.40
C ASP A 485 -37.57 21.94 10.11
N GLU A 486 -36.91 20.95 9.49
CA GLU A 486 -35.51 20.65 9.74
C GLU A 486 -34.65 21.57 8.86
N CYS A 487 -33.75 22.33 9.49
CA CYS A 487 -32.96 23.32 8.80
C CYS A 487 -31.57 23.48 9.43
N VAL A 488 -30.70 24.18 8.70
CA VAL A 488 -29.39 24.63 9.16
C VAL A 488 -29.42 26.13 9.33
N VAL A 489 -28.96 26.58 10.49
CA VAL A 489 -28.79 28.00 10.80
C VAL A 489 -27.30 28.31 10.87
N VAL A 490 -26.87 29.38 10.20
CA VAL A 490 -25.51 29.94 10.33
C VAL A 490 -25.62 31.26 11.06
N LEU A 491 -24.93 31.37 12.19
CA LEU A 491 -24.84 32.61 12.97
C LEU A 491 -23.58 33.39 12.58
N GLU A 492 -23.59 34.70 12.81
CA GLU A 492 -22.40 35.53 12.65
C GLU A 492 -21.31 35.19 13.67
N ARG A 493 -21.73 34.92 14.92
CA ARG A 493 -20.87 34.43 15.99
C ARG A 493 -21.62 33.36 16.77
N THR A 494 -20.91 32.42 17.39
CA THR A 494 -21.56 31.32 18.12
C THR A 494 -20.75 30.77 19.30
N PRO A 495 -21.39 30.43 20.43
CA PRO A 495 -20.78 29.65 21.49
C PRO A 495 -20.75 28.13 21.19
N PHE A 496 -21.44 27.66 20.15
CA PHE A 496 -21.55 26.24 19.81
C PHE A 496 -20.28 25.71 19.14
N TYR A 497 -19.67 24.69 19.73
CA TYR A 497 -18.48 24.06 19.16
C TYR A 497 -18.92 23.14 18.03
N ALA A 498 -18.39 23.37 16.83
CA ALA A 498 -18.61 22.48 15.70
C ALA A 498 -17.75 21.22 15.83
N GLU A 499 -18.31 20.06 15.45
CA GLU A 499 -17.59 18.79 15.45
C GLU A 499 -16.22 18.91 14.76
N SER A 500 -15.16 18.67 15.53
CA SER A 500 -13.78 18.80 15.05
C SER A 500 -12.81 18.15 16.02
N GLY A 501 -11.70 17.63 15.48
CA GLY A 501 -10.64 17.00 16.28
C GLY A 501 -11.10 15.75 17.04
N GLY A 502 -12.14 15.05 16.58
CA GLY A 502 -12.71 13.90 17.30
C GLY A 502 -13.60 14.27 18.51
N GLN A 503 -13.85 15.56 18.73
CA GLN A 503 -14.87 16.03 19.66
C GLN A 503 -16.18 16.27 18.90
N VAL A 504 -17.27 15.63 19.35
CA VAL A 504 -18.61 15.79 18.76
C VAL A 504 -19.14 17.22 18.93
N GLY A 505 -19.98 17.63 17.98
CA GLY A 505 -20.63 18.93 17.95
C GLY A 505 -21.56 19.19 19.14
N ASP A 506 -21.73 20.47 19.45
CA ASP A 506 -22.65 20.90 20.49
C ASP A 506 -24.11 20.83 20.09
N THR A 507 -24.94 20.75 21.12
CA THR A 507 -26.40 20.89 21.03
C THR A 507 -26.90 21.95 21.98
N GLY A 508 -28.11 22.44 21.74
CA GLY A 508 -28.65 23.54 22.53
C GLY A 508 -29.89 24.15 21.90
N LEU A 509 -30.11 25.44 22.17
CA LEU A 509 -31.28 26.18 21.72
C LEU A 509 -30.88 27.53 21.16
N LEU A 510 -31.58 27.96 20.12
CA LEU A 510 -31.67 29.36 19.72
C LEU A 510 -33.09 29.84 20.07
N THR A 511 -33.22 30.95 20.78
CA THR A 511 -34.52 31.48 21.24
C THR A 511 -34.66 32.95 20.92
N TRP A 512 -35.88 33.40 20.59
CA TRP A 512 -36.22 34.81 20.41
C TRP A 512 -37.66 35.05 20.87
N SER A 513 -38.14 36.29 20.81
CA SER A 513 -39.49 36.65 21.31
C SER A 513 -40.64 35.93 20.61
N GLY A 514 -40.41 35.38 19.41
CA GLY A 514 -41.44 34.77 18.56
C GLY A 514 -41.24 33.28 18.30
N GLY A 515 -40.26 32.62 18.93
CA GLY A 515 -39.99 31.23 18.62
C GLY A 515 -38.74 30.63 19.26
N ARG A 516 -38.51 29.36 18.93
CA ARG A 516 -37.35 28.60 19.37
C ARG A 516 -36.95 27.52 18.37
N PHE A 517 -35.65 27.39 18.18
CA PHE A 517 -35.01 26.39 17.33
C PHE A 517 -34.16 25.46 18.20
N GLN A 518 -34.36 24.15 18.03
CA GLN A 518 -33.60 23.14 18.76
C GLN A 518 -32.41 22.68 17.93
N VAL A 519 -31.21 23.03 18.38
CA VAL A 519 -29.95 22.59 17.76
C VAL A 519 -29.64 21.17 18.24
N THR A 520 -29.66 20.21 17.32
CA THR A 520 -29.41 18.79 17.57
C THR A 520 -27.99 18.36 17.20
N ASP A 521 -27.28 19.17 16.41
CA ASP A 521 -25.87 19.00 16.09
C ASP A 521 -25.24 20.32 15.63
N THR A 522 -23.93 20.47 15.77
CA THR A 522 -23.17 21.61 15.24
C THR A 522 -21.99 21.10 14.42
N ARG A 523 -21.92 21.46 13.14
CA ARG A 523 -20.89 20.99 12.20
C ARG A 523 -20.07 22.14 11.63
N LYS A 524 -18.94 21.81 11.01
CA LYS A 524 -18.05 22.79 10.37
C LYS A 524 -18.04 22.56 8.85
N GLU A 525 -18.26 23.63 8.10
CA GLU A 525 -18.10 23.68 6.64
C GLU A 525 -17.31 24.94 6.29
N GLY A 526 -16.10 24.77 5.75
CA GLY A 526 -15.13 25.85 5.61
C GLY A 526 -14.88 26.60 6.94
N ASP A 527 -15.12 27.91 6.93
CA ASP A 527 -14.99 28.79 8.10
C ASP A 527 -16.33 29.05 8.82
N ASN A 528 -17.40 28.32 8.47
CA ASN A 528 -18.73 28.49 9.05
C ASN A 528 -19.08 27.38 10.05
N HIS A 529 -19.88 27.75 11.06
CA HIS A 529 -20.47 26.80 12.00
C HIS A 529 -21.95 26.60 11.64
N LEU A 530 -22.30 25.36 11.32
CA LEU A 530 -23.61 24.94 10.88
C LEU A 530 -24.40 24.40 12.07
N HIS A 531 -25.46 25.09 12.48
CA HIS A 531 -26.34 24.64 13.57
C HIS A 531 -27.47 23.83 12.94
N VAL A 532 -27.37 22.50 13.04
CA VAL A 532 -28.36 21.57 12.48
C VAL A 532 -29.44 21.34 13.53
N GLY A 533 -30.71 21.42 13.12
CA GLY A 533 -31.79 21.31 14.08
C GLY A 533 -33.19 21.41 13.49
N THR A 534 -34.16 21.48 14.40
CA THR A 534 -35.58 21.59 14.04
C THR A 534 -36.17 22.88 14.60
N LEU A 535 -36.89 23.61 13.78
CA LEU A 535 -37.66 24.77 14.20
C LEU A 535 -38.91 24.30 14.94
N ILE A 536 -38.96 24.51 16.26
CA ILE A 536 -40.07 24.03 17.09
C ILE A 536 -41.25 25.00 17.04
N GLU A 537 -40.97 26.30 17.02
CA GLU A 537 -41.97 27.36 17.06
C GLU A 537 -41.42 28.63 16.40
N GLY A 538 -42.26 29.35 15.65
CA GLY A 538 -41.91 30.61 14.98
C GLY A 538 -41.49 30.46 13.52
N GLU A 539 -40.80 31.47 13.01
CA GLU A 539 -40.19 31.53 11.68
C GLU A 539 -38.71 31.93 11.83
N LEU A 540 -37.81 31.31 11.05
CA LEU A 540 -36.40 31.69 10.97
C LEU A 540 -36.10 32.33 9.62
N PHE A 541 -35.40 33.46 9.64
CA PHE A 541 -34.98 34.16 8.42
C PHE A 541 -33.62 34.87 8.64
N PRO A 542 -32.84 35.09 7.57
CA PRO A 542 -31.62 35.90 7.63
C PRO A 542 -31.86 37.28 8.25
N GLY A 543 -30.99 37.68 9.17
CA GLY A 543 -31.04 38.95 9.89
C GLY A 543 -31.79 38.91 11.23
N LEU A 544 -32.47 37.81 11.57
CA LEU A 544 -33.14 37.64 12.86
C LEU A 544 -32.12 37.57 14.01
N GLU A 545 -32.40 38.28 15.10
CA GLU A 545 -31.61 38.21 16.34
C GLU A 545 -32.14 37.11 17.27
N VAL A 546 -31.24 36.30 17.81
CA VAL A 546 -31.53 35.14 18.64
C VAL A 546 -30.57 35.07 19.83
N ASP A 547 -31.07 34.59 20.96
CA ASP A 547 -30.24 34.14 22.07
C ASP A 547 -29.82 32.69 21.84
N ALA A 548 -28.52 32.48 21.65
CA ALA A 548 -27.89 31.18 21.41
C ALA A 548 -27.37 30.60 22.73
N ARG A 549 -27.77 29.37 23.10
CA ARG A 549 -27.34 28.72 24.35
C ARG A 549 -27.03 27.24 24.16
N ILE A 550 -25.82 26.83 24.54
CA ILE A 550 -25.40 25.42 24.48
C ILE A 550 -25.93 24.61 25.67
N ASP A 551 -26.02 23.29 25.50
CA ASP A 551 -26.12 22.34 26.61
C ASP A 551 -24.74 22.22 27.28
N HIS A 552 -24.52 23.09 28.26
CA HIS A 552 -23.27 23.17 29.00
C HIS A 552 -22.90 21.84 29.69
N ALA A 553 -23.88 21.10 30.20
CA ALA A 553 -23.62 19.84 30.88
C ALA A 553 -23.13 18.77 29.90
N ARG A 554 -23.68 18.74 28.68
CA ARG A 554 -23.17 17.88 27.59
C ARG A 554 -21.77 18.30 27.16
N ARG A 555 -21.53 19.58 26.90
CA ARG A 555 -20.22 20.11 26.50
C ARG A 555 -19.11 19.69 27.48
N GLU A 556 -19.35 19.83 28.78
CA GLU A 556 -18.36 19.47 29.80
C GLU A 556 -18.05 17.96 29.84
N ARG A 557 -19.05 17.10 29.58
CA ARG A 557 -18.80 15.65 29.43
C ARG A 557 -17.95 15.36 28.20
N THR A 558 -18.26 16.00 27.07
CA THR A 558 -17.50 15.80 25.83
C THR A 558 -16.04 16.24 25.98
N LYS A 559 -15.79 17.42 26.57
CA LYS A 559 -14.43 17.90 26.84
C LYS A 559 -13.61 16.92 27.68
N ARG A 560 -14.21 16.37 28.75
CA ARG A 560 -13.54 15.37 29.61
C ARG A 560 -13.17 14.10 28.86
N ASN A 561 -14.07 13.58 28.02
CA ASN A 561 -13.80 12.41 27.21
C ASN A 561 -12.70 12.67 26.18
N HIS A 562 -12.73 13.82 25.51
CA HIS A 562 -11.69 14.21 24.57
C HIS A 562 -10.31 14.28 25.23
N SER A 563 -10.21 14.90 26.42
CA SER A 563 -8.97 14.87 27.21
C SER A 563 -8.54 13.46 27.62
N ALA A 564 -9.48 12.60 28.00
CA ALA A 564 -9.19 11.20 28.37
C ALA A 564 -8.67 10.38 27.18
N THR A 565 -9.14 10.64 25.96
CA THR A 565 -8.61 10.01 24.75
C THR A 565 -7.14 10.35 24.53
N HIS A 566 -6.74 11.63 24.71
CA HIS A 566 -5.34 12.02 24.64
C HIS A 566 -4.49 11.32 25.71
N LEU A 567 -5.02 11.16 26.93
CA LEU A 567 -4.34 10.43 28.00
C LEU A 567 -4.20 8.92 27.75
N LEU A 568 -5.10 8.31 26.96
CA LEU A 568 -5.04 6.90 26.61
C LEU A 568 -4.05 6.63 25.47
N HIS A 569 -3.87 7.59 24.56
CA HIS A 569 -2.94 7.50 23.45
C HIS A 569 -1.48 7.83 23.84
N ALA A 570 -1.28 8.64 24.88
CA ALA A 570 0.02 8.96 25.47
C ALA A 570 0.55 7.82 26.35
#